data_AF-A0A2G9YYN9-F1
#
_entry.id   AF-A0A2G9YYN9-F1
#
_cell.length_a   1.000
_cell.length_b   1.000
_cell.length_c   1.000
_cell.angle_alpha   90.00
_cell.angle_beta   90.00
_cell.angle_gamma   90.00
#
_symmetry.space_group_name_H-M   'P 1'
#
loop_
_entity.id
_entity.type
_entity.pdbx_description
1 polymer ?
#
loop_
_entity_poly.entity_id
_entity_poly.type
_entity_poly.pdbx_seq_one_letter_code
_entity_poly.pdbx_strand_id
1 'polypeptide(L)'
;NMLKHEVGLLNTNIKIGNNMYPANVFTVDSINELIDKTFLLPKPGKKEKGEYNDHKTVKPLAICEYLIKLSAFSKNAVILDPFVGSGTTAVAAKKLGKNYMGIDSNERYVKIAERRLKEIDEEIKSGLFAVQEKKQKNSQLEFQVV
;
A
#
# COMPACT_ATOMS: atom_id res chain seq x y z
N ASN A 1 -8.19 -21.56 -17.11
CA ASN A 1 -7.50 -20.28 -17.32
C ASN A 1 -6.06 -20.27 -16.81
N MET A 2 -5.80 -20.50 -15.52
CA MET A 2 -4.42 -20.43 -14.98
C MET A 2 -3.41 -21.39 -15.64
N LEU A 3 -3.71 -22.70 -15.69
CA LEU A 3 -2.85 -23.70 -16.34
C LEU A 3 -2.79 -23.56 -17.88
N LYS A 4 -3.82 -22.95 -18.48
CA LYS A 4 -3.94 -22.79 -19.94
C LYS A 4 -3.14 -21.59 -20.47
N HIS A 5 -2.94 -20.58 -19.63
CA HIS A 5 -2.32 -19.31 -19.99
C HIS A 5 -1.08 -18.99 -19.15
N GLU A 6 -0.64 -19.90 -18.28
CA GLU A 6 0.47 -19.73 -17.32
C GLU A 6 0.36 -18.49 -16.41
N VAL A 7 -0.81 -17.87 -16.33
CA VAL A 7 -1.08 -16.73 -15.45
C VAL A 7 -1.77 -17.23 -14.18
N GLY A 8 -0.99 -17.36 -13.12
CA GLY A 8 -1.44 -17.71 -11.76
C GLY A 8 -0.43 -17.19 -10.74
N LEU A 9 -0.81 -17.16 -9.46
CA LEU A 9 0.04 -16.68 -8.36
C LEU A 9 1.36 -17.47 -8.21
N LEU A 10 1.44 -18.65 -8.83
CA LEU A 10 2.53 -19.61 -8.75
C LEU A 10 3.13 -19.82 -10.14
N ASN A 11 4.38 -19.36 -10.34
CA ASN A 11 5.22 -19.86 -11.42
C ASN A 11 6.18 -20.91 -10.84
N THR A 12 5.82 -22.19 -10.96
CA THR A 12 6.62 -23.32 -10.46
C THR A 12 7.80 -23.67 -11.35
N ASN A 13 8.00 -22.96 -12.46
CA ASN A 13 9.13 -23.17 -13.37
C ASN A 13 10.30 -22.22 -13.05
N ILE A 14 10.06 -21.14 -12.28
CA ILE A 14 11.10 -20.21 -11.87
C ILE A 14 11.82 -20.75 -10.65
N LYS A 15 13.14 -20.85 -10.76
CA LYS A 15 14.05 -21.15 -9.66
C LYS A 15 15.03 -19.99 -9.48
N ILE A 16 15.36 -19.66 -8.24
CA ILE A 16 16.23 -18.54 -7.90
C ILE A 16 17.35 -19.03 -6.96
N GLY A 17 18.56 -18.51 -7.14
CA GLY A 17 19.72 -18.88 -6.32
C GLY A 17 20.09 -20.35 -6.42
N ASN A 18 20.24 -21.03 -5.27
CA ASN A 18 20.58 -22.45 -5.17
C ASN A 18 19.40 -23.38 -5.53
N ASN A 19 18.84 -23.24 -6.73
CA ASN A 19 17.76 -24.09 -7.25
C ASN A 19 16.48 -24.07 -6.38
N MET A 20 16.22 -22.96 -5.68
CA MET A 20 15.08 -22.78 -4.79
C MET A 20 13.86 -22.24 -5.56
N TYR A 21 12.66 -22.73 -5.24
CA TYR A 21 11.41 -22.17 -5.76
C TYR A 21 10.96 -20.98 -4.89
N PRO A 22 10.44 -19.90 -5.48
CA PRO A 22 9.82 -18.84 -4.70
C PRO A 22 8.60 -19.39 -3.94
N ALA A 23 8.61 -19.26 -2.62
CA ALA A 23 7.56 -19.82 -1.76
C ALA A 23 6.35 -18.87 -1.68
N ASN A 24 5.18 -19.37 -2.07
CA ASN A 24 3.91 -18.91 -1.51
C ASN A 24 3.58 -19.91 -0.39
N VAL A 25 3.59 -19.46 0.86
CA VAL A 25 3.43 -20.37 2.02
C VAL A 25 2.03 -20.97 1.99
N PHE A 26 1.96 -22.29 1.78
CA PHE A 26 0.76 -23.09 1.97
C PHE A 26 1.01 -24.03 3.14
N THR A 27 0.11 -24.02 4.11
CA THR A 27 0.12 -25.01 5.19
C THR A 27 -0.80 -26.15 4.78
N VAL A 28 -0.29 -27.39 4.89
CA VAL A 28 -1.11 -28.61 4.72
C VAL A 28 -1.81 -29.00 6.02
N ASP A 29 -1.33 -28.43 7.13
CA ASP A 29 -1.89 -28.63 8.45
C ASP A 29 -3.16 -27.79 8.65
N SER A 30 -4.04 -28.27 9.53
CA SER A 30 -5.19 -27.50 10.02
C SER A 30 -4.74 -26.19 10.66
N ILE A 31 -5.60 -25.17 10.58
CA ILE A 31 -5.32 -23.84 11.16
C ILE A 31 -4.88 -23.98 12.62
N ASN A 32 -3.66 -23.54 12.90
CA ASN A 32 -3.03 -23.49 14.21
C ASN A 32 -2.96 -22.03 14.67
N GLU A 33 -3.73 -21.69 15.71
CA GLU A 33 -3.84 -20.34 16.25
C GLU A 33 -2.48 -19.73 16.66
N LEU A 34 -1.50 -20.55 17.04
CA LEU A 34 -0.18 -20.07 17.44
C LEU A 34 0.63 -19.50 16.27
N ILE A 35 0.53 -20.14 15.10
CA ILE A 35 1.30 -19.78 13.90
C ILE A 35 0.46 -18.90 12.98
N ASP A 36 -0.78 -19.27 12.70
CA ASP A 36 -1.58 -18.63 11.67
C ASP A 36 -1.99 -17.21 12.03
N LYS A 37 -2.10 -16.89 13.33
CA LYS A 37 -2.33 -15.51 13.78
C LYS A 37 -1.31 -14.52 13.23
N THR A 38 -0.10 -14.97 12.88
CA THR A 38 0.95 -14.13 12.31
C THR A 38 0.70 -13.79 10.83
N PHE A 39 -0.13 -14.57 10.13
CA PHE A 39 -0.50 -14.38 8.73
C PHE A 39 -1.91 -13.80 8.55
N LEU A 40 -2.68 -13.64 9.63
CA LEU A 40 -4.03 -13.06 9.58
C LEU A 40 -3.98 -11.54 9.58
N LEU A 41 -4.71 -10.93 8.65
CA LEU A 41 -4.95 -9.48 8.62
C LEU A 41 -6.46 -9.22 8.72
N PRO A 42 -6.88 -8.25 9.55
CA PRO A 42 -8.29 -7.89 9.62
C PRO A 42 -8.74 -7.29 8.29
N LYS A 43 -9.95 -7.63 7.86
CA LYS A 43 -10.58 -6.96 6.72
C LYS A 43 -10.86 -5.51 7.09
N PRO A 44 -10.55 -4.53 6.23
CA PRO A 44 -10.76 -3.13 6.58
C PRO A 44 -12.25 -2.86 6.82
N GLY A 45 -12.56 -2.15 7.92
CA GLY A 45 -13.92 -1.78 8.28
C GLY A 45 -14.40 -0.52 7.56
N LYS A 46 -15.68 -0.16 7.72
CA LYS A 46 -16.25 1.09 7.15
C LYS A 46 -15.48 2.34 7.59
N LYS A 47 -15.08 2.41 8.87
CA LYS A 47 -14.31 3.52 9.44
C LYS A 47 -12.99 3.75 8.71
N GLU A 48 -12.32 2.68 8.27
CA GLU A 48 -11.02 2.76 7.60
C GLU A 48 -11.15 3.04 6.09
N LYS A 49 -12.18 2.46 5.47
CA LYS A 49 -12.44 2.64 4.04
C LYS A 49 -13.08 3.99 3.72
N GLY A 50 -13.88 4.52 4.64
CA GLY A 50 -14.87 5.57 4.38
C GLY A 50 -16.17 4.96 3.84
N GLU A 51 -17.32 5.53 4.20
CA GLU A 51 -18.63 5.01 3.76
C GLU A 51 -18.83 5.08 2.24
N TYR A 52 -18.11 5.99 1.59
CA TYR A 52 -18.15 6.25 0.16
C TYR A 52 -17.23 5.35 -0.68
N ASN A 53 -16.35 4.56 -0.03
CA ASN A 53 -15.38 3.73 -0.73
C ASN A 53 -15.94 2.33 -0.95
N ASP A 54 -16.28 2.05 -2.20
CA ASP A 54 -16.86 0.78 -2.63
C ASP A 54 -15.88 -0.12 -3.38
N HIS A 55 -14.57 0.18 -3.32
CA HIS A 55 -13.55 -0.68 -3.90
C HIS A 55 -13.60 -2.07 -3.21
N LYS A 56 -13.79 -3.13 -4.01
CA LYS A 56 -14.07 -4.48 -3.47
C LYS A 56 -12.95 -5.04 -2.60
N THR A 57 -11.71 -4.74 -2.96
CA THR A 57 -10.50 -5.35 -2.39
C THR A 57 -9.57 -4.33 -1.73
N VAL A 58 -10.12 -3.38 -0.96
CA VAL A 58 -9.30 -2.42 -0.18
C VAL A 58 -8.33 -3.18 0.74
N LYS A 59 -7.05 -2.82 0.67
CA LYS A 59 -6.01 -3.36 1.55
C LYS A 59 -6.10 -2.72 2.94
N PRO A 60 -5.78 -3.45 4.03
CA PRO A 60 -5.65 -2.86 5.36
C PRO A 60 -4.54 -1.84 5.43
N LEU A 61 -4.81 -0.73 6.09
CA LEU A 61 -3.86 0.36 6.28
C LEU A 61 -2.63 -0.11 7.05
N ALA A 62 -2.84 -0.91 8.10
CA ALA A 62 -1.78 -1.41 8.96
C ALA A 62 -0.70 -2.20 8.18
N ILE A 63 -1.10 -3.02 7.19
CA ILE A 63 -0.11 -3.78 6.41
C ILE A 63 0.68 -2.87 5.47
N CYS A 64 0.03 -1.89 4.83
CA CYS A 64 0.72 -0.90 3.99
C CYS A 64 1.73 -0.09 4.82
N GLU A 65 1.33 0.40 6.00
CA GLU A 65 2.23 1.12 6.90
C GLU A 65 3.42 0.26 7.37
N TYR A 66 3.16 -1.00 7.71
CA TYR A 66 4.19 -1.95 8.11
C TYR A 66 5.22 -2.18 6.99
N LEU A 67 4.76 -2.47 5.77
CA LEU A 67 5.64 -2.69 4.62
C LEU A 67 6.48 -1.45 4.28
N ILE A 68 5.88 -0.24 4.35
CA ILE A 68 6.61 1.00 4.13
C ILE A 68 7.69 1.20 5.20
N LYS A 69 7.37 1.00 6.48
CA LYS A 69 8.34 1.11 7.59
C LYS A 69 9.51 0.13 7.45
N LEU A 70 9.25 -1.06 6.92
CA LEU A 70 10.27 -2.09 6.71
C LEU A 70 11.17 -1.89 5.49
N SER A 71 10.71 -1.13 4.49
CA SER A 71 11.41 -1.06 3.19
C SER A 71 11.93 0.34 2.85
N ALA A 72 11.27 1.40 3.33
CA ALA A 72 11.53 2.78 2.92
C ALA A 72 12.29 3.57 3.99
N PHE A 73 13.54 3.19 4.26
CA PHE A 73 14.37 3.83 5.30
C PHE A 73 14.79 5.25 4.96
N SER A 74 15.03 5.55 3.68
CA SER A 74 15.44 6.89 3.25
C SER A 74 14.34 7.92 3.54
N LYS A 75 14.75 9.10 4.03
CA LYS A 75 13.84 10.24 4.25
C LYS A 75 13.16 10.66 2.95
N ASN A 76 13.85 10.54 1.82
CA ASN A 76 13.37 10.96 0.50
C ASN A 76 12.85 9.78 -0.34
N ALA A 77 12.62 8.61 0.26
CA ALA A 77 12.06 7.47 -0.45
C ALA A 77 10.69 7.82 -1.06
N VAL A 78 10.46 7.35 -2.28
CA VAL A 78 9.18 7.48 -2.99
C VAL A 78 8.50 6.12 -3.00
N ILE A 79 7.29 6.04 -2.45
CA ILE A 79 6.47 4.83 -2.48
C ILE A 79 5.66 4.82 -3.78
N LEU A 80 6.00 3.91 -4.70
CA LEU A 80 5.26 3.70 -5.94
C LEU A 80 4.27 2.56 -5.78
N ASP A 81 3.01 2.82 -6.09
CA ASP A 81 1.97 1.79 -6.22
C ASP A 81 1.31 1.90 -7.61
N PRO A 82 1.65 1.00 -8.56
CA PRO A 82 1.10 1.04 -9.91
C PRO A 82 -0.34 0.51 -10.02
N PHE A 83 -0.93 0.03 -8.92
CA PHE A 83 -2.29 -0.50 -8.85
C PHE A 83 -2.99 0.03 -7.59
N VAL A 84 -2.94 1.36 -7.42
CA VAL A 84 -3.23 2.01 -6.14
C VAL A 84 -4.68 1.83 -5.68
N GLY A 85 -5.61 1.54 -6.61
CA GLY A 85 -7.02 1.35 -6.33
C GLY A 85 -7.59 2.51 -5.52
N SER A 86 -8.24 2.21 -4.40
CA SER A 86 -8.79 3.23 -3.51
C SER A 86 -7.75 3.94 -2.62
N GLY A 87 -6.45 3.84 -2.91
CA GLY A 87 -5.46 4.74 -2.31
C GLY A 87 -4.83 4.30 -0.98
N THR A 88 -5.02 3.07 -0.49
CA THR A 88 -4.52 2.71 0.87
C THR A 88 -3.00 2.88 0.99
N THR A 89 -2.22 2.48 -0.01
CA THR A 89 -0.76 2.64 0.01
C THR A 89 -0.35 4.12 0.06
N ALA A 90 -1.01 4.97 -0.73
CA ALA A 90 -0.77 6.42 -0.73
C ALA A 90 -1.15 7.06 0.62
N VAL A 91 -2.29 6.67 1.20
CA VAL A 91 -2.72 7.11 2.54
C VAL A 91 -1.68 6.71 3.60
N ALA A 92 -1.19 5.47 3.58
CA ALA A 92 -0.16 5.00 4.49
C ALA A 92 1.15 5.80 4.33
N ALA A 93 1.62 6.00 3.10
CA ALA A 93 2.82 6.77 2.82
C ALA A 93 2.70 8.21 3.34
N LYS A 94 1.55 8.85 3.11
CA LYS A 94 1.26 10.20 3.59
C LYS A 94 1.29 10.32 5.11
N LYS A 95 0.61 9.40 5.82
CA LYS A 95 0.63 9.35 7.30
C LYS A 95 2.03 9.16 7.86
N LEU A 96 2.91 8.47 7.13
CA LEU A 96 4.31 8.26 7.49
C LEU A 96 5.26 9.37 7.02
N GLY A 97 4.74 10.44 6.40
CA GLY A 97 5.54 11.54 5.88
C GLY A 97 6.48 11.13 4.74
N LYS A 98 6.09 10.13 3.94
CA LYS A 98 6.83 9.67 2.76
C LYS A 98 6.25 10.27 1.48
N ASN A 99 7.12 10.48 0.50
CA ASN A 99 6.69 10.79 -0.86
C ASN A 99 6.01 9.55 -1.47
N TYR A 100 5.03 9.75 -2.34
CA TYR A 100 4.33 8.65 -2.98
C TYR A 100 3.86 9.00 -4.39
N MET A 101 3.66 7.96 -5.20
CA MET A 101 3.03 8.02 -6.51
C MET A 101 2.11 6.82 -6.66
N GLY A 102 0.84 7.08 -6.93
CA GLY A 102 -0.17 6.05 -7.16
C GLY A 102 -0.67 6.12 -8.60
N ILE A 103 -0.78 4.97 -9.26
CA ILE A 103 -1.33 4.86 -10.61
C ILE A 103 -2.48 3.83 -10.56
N ASP A 104 -3.58 4.12 -11.24
CA ASP A 104 -4.64 3.16 -11.48
C ASP A 104 -5.35 3.52 -12.79
N SER A 105 -5.75 2.51 -13.56
CA SER A 105 -6.49 2.73 -14.81
C SER A 105 -7.95 3.11 -14.57
N ASN A 106 -8.48 2.89 -13.36
CA ASN A 106 -9.86 3.19 -13.02
C ASN A 106 -9.98 4.58 -12.37
N GLU A 107 -10.42 5.56 -13.17
CA GLU A 107 -10.61 6.94 -12.71
C GLU A 107 -11.48 7.07 -11.46
N ARG A 108 -12.48 6.20 -11.29
CA ARG A 108 -13.37 6.25 -10.14
C ARG A 108 -12.64 5.87 -8.86
N TYR A 109 -11.73 4.91 -8.91
CA TYR A 109 -10.89 4.55 -7.78
C TYR A 109 -9.84 5.62 -7.47
N VAL A 110 -9.27 6.25 -8.50
CA VAL A 110 -8.40 7.42 -8.34
C VAL A 110 -9.13 8.55 -7.60
N LYS A 111 -10.37 8.88 -7.98
CA LYS A 111 -11.18 9.89 -7.27
C LYS A 111 -11.44 9.54 -5.80
N ILE A 112 -11.66 8.25 -5.49
CA ILE A 112 -11.77 7.78 -4.10
C ILE A 112 -10.45 7.96 -3.35
N ALA A 113 -9.32 7.59 -3.97
CA ALA A 113 -7.99 7.76 -3.39
C ALA A 113 -7.69 9.24 -3.09
N GLU A 114 -7.95 10.14 -4.05
CA GLU A 114 -7.79 11.58 -3.89
C GLU A 114 -8.62 12.14 -2.73
N ARG A 115 -9.88 11.71 -2.62
CA ARG A 115 -10.74 12.11 -1.50
C ARG A 115 -10.16 11.68 -0.15
N ARG A 116 -9.74 10.42 -0.03
CA ARG A 116 -9.11 9.92 1.20
C ARG A 116 -7.84 10.71 1.54
N LEU A 117 -7.02 11.04 0.54
CA LEU A 117 -5.80 11.82 0.75
C LEU A 117 -6.08 13.25 1.23
N LYS A 118 -7.16 13.88 0.76
CA LYS A 118 -7.62 15.20 1.25
C LYS A 118 -8.08 15.12 2.70
N GLU A 119 -8.84 14.08 3.07
CA GLU A 119 -9.28 13.86 4.45
C GLU A 119 -8.07 13.75 5.40
N ILE A 120 -6.99 13.07 4.98
CA ILE A 120 -5.74 13.02 5.76
C ILE A 120 -5.04 14.38 5.87
N ASP A 121 -5.07 15.23 4.83
CA ASP A 121 -4.50 16.59 4.94
C ASP A 121 -5.20 17.38 6.03
N GLU A 122 -6.53 17.31 6.09
CA GLU A 122 -7.32 18.01 7.09
C GLU A 122 -7.11 17.43 8.50
N GLU A 123 -6.96 16.11 8.64
CA GLU A 123 -6.56 15.47 9.91
C GLU A 123 -5.17 15.93 10.39
N ILE A 124 -4.20 16.10 9.49
CA ILE A 124 -2.85 16.56 9.84
C ILE A 124 -2.89 18.05 10.22
N LYS A 125 -3.59 18.90 9.45
CA LYS A 125 -3.73 20.34 9.71
C LYS A 125 -4.48 20.65 11.00
N SER A 126 -5.50 19.86 11.33
CA SER A 126 -6.29 20.05 12.56
C SER A 126 -5.54 19.71 13.85
N GLY A 127 -4.25 19.32 13.76
CA GLY A 127 -3.35 19.20 14.90
C GLY A 127 -3.47 17.91 15.69
N LEU A 128 -4.32 16.96 15.25
CA LEU A 128 -4.44 15.65 15.90
C LEU A 128 -3.16 14.81 15.74
N PHE A 129 -2.32 15.15 14.75
CA PHE A 129 -0.98 14.63 14.53
C PHE A 129 0.01 15.76 14.20
N ALA A 130 0.15 16.76 15.08
CA ALA A 130 1.16 17.80 14.92
C ALA A 130 2.58 17.19 14.83
N VAL A 131 3.07 16.99 13.61
CA VAL A 131 4.49 16.75 13.35
C VAL A 131 5.17 18.09 13.56
N GLN A 132 6.14 18.14 14.47
CA GLN A 132 7.00 19.31 14.64
C GLN A 132 7.70 19.61 13.31
N GLU A 133 7.26 20.66 12.62
CA GLU A 133 7.90 21.11 11.39
C GLU A 133 9.32 21.61 11.69
N LYS A 134 10.34 20.83 11.32
CA LYS A 134 11.67 21.41 11.04
C LYS A 134 11.63 21.95 9.61
N LYS A 135 11.57 23.29 9.48
CA LYS A 135 11.73 24.03 8.22
C LYS A 135 12.89 23.44 7.39
N GLN A 136 12.59 22.81 6.26
CA GLN A 136 13.56 22.52 5.20
C GLN A 136 13.18 23.38 3.99
N LYS A 137 14.15 24.19 3.53
CA LYS A 137 14.02 25.12 2.40
C LYS A 137 13.57 24.36 1.14
N ASN A 138 12.50 24.85 0.52
CA ASN A 138 12.03 24.43 -0.80
C ASN A 138 13.11 24.66 -1.86
N SER A 139 13.47 23.62 -2.61
CA SER A 139 13.94 23.74 -3.98
C SER A 139 12.85 23.19 -4.89
N GLN A 140 12.11 24.11 -5.49
CA GLN A 140 11.08 23.86 -6.50
C GLN A 140 11.75 23.27 -7.75
N LEU A 141 11.38 22.04 -8.13
CA LEU A 141 11.77 21.43 -9.41
C LEU A 141 10.59 21.60 -10.36
N GLU A 142 10.71 22.54 -11.30
CA GLU A 142 9.83 22.65 -12.47
C GLU A 142 10.15 21.51 -13.44
N PHE A 143 9.12 20.74 -13.83
CA PHE A 143 9.22 19.81 -14.94
C PHE A 143 8.78 20.51 -16.23
N GLN A 144 9.70 20.66 -17.18
CA GLN A 144 9.37 20.96 -18.56
C GLN A 144 8.91 19.68 -19.26
N VAL A 145 7.77 19.76 -19.93
CA VAL A 145 7.27 18.73 -20.84
C VAL A 145 7.97 18.91 -22.18
N VAL A 146 8.59 17.84 -22.70
CA VAL A 146 9.00 17.72 -24.11
C VAL A 146 7.98 16.83 -24.81
#